data_AF-A0A166AEC5-F1
#
_entry.id   AF-A0A166AEC5-F1
#
_cell.length_a   1.000
_cell.length_b   1.000
_cell.length_c   1.000
_cell.angle_alpha   90.00
_cell.angle_beta   90.00
_cell.angle_gamma   90.00
#
_symmetry.space_group_name_H-M   'P 1'
#
loop_
_entity.id
_entity.type
_entity.pdbx_description
1 polymer ?
#
loop_
_entity_poly.entity_id
_entity_poly.type
_entity_poly.pdbx_seq_one_letter_code
_entity_poly.pdbx_strand_id
1 'polypeptide(L)'
;MPEKPEAEKMLYDILSRVSEQRRKYKQEPLYRMQIYPRTFSLGTKDKSYTTCHIDRQDYTDHTESVDPSVIFSPWDIQRSKKKAPGGKVLEDYTYLMKPLTPGPLLAAVRGKQLAFGAGHHMVTCNMGLEAHWVSLPRNDFDEIISTCQPGPSDNKAKARKMRSFVIPDRFRVENSGSKDRTCNIFVAFINESHVWALVDHSRLVRFRVLSSDLQWSWNDFIPATAKTGRWHSLWTFYPCGPDWITERIDAELLLQSWRHLILKSHGFGEHTTHDYLYLSAIFPGAPAFFVCANEAIWARFSSGIATYMARYRTDTYRALCCGAANSLNCWDFNYTASTNYYSTEVFVFRRDIARVPRDLFNTYSKEGLLDESHVIGNPLIIGQADEDYDEPFEVTTLDFKKVRVIRRGKYYTIIRAQVPEDDTKWGRWRDLPEQEFKDMTTKGKTTTIGTAEFREVLDNKVDFQVVLSIKGKAGRPKKVLFSCFSFSLSYLIALVLGSHWEAWGPQEAP
;
A
#
# COMPACT_ATOMS: atom_id res chain seq x y z
N MET A 1 7.37 2.04 1.29
CA MET A 1 6.96 1.62 -0.06
C MET A 1 5.50 1.24 0.00
N PRO A 2 4.61 1.86 -0.78
CA PRO A 2 3.25 1.38 -0.90
C PRO A 2 3.27 -0.05 -1.45
N GLU A 3 2.89 -0.97 -0.59
CA GLU A 3 2.65 -2.35 -0.92
C GLU A 3 1.17 -2.50 -1.29
N LYS A 4 0.75 -3.75 -1.52
CA LYS A 4 -0.65 -4.03 -1.79
C LYS A 4 -1.61 -3.46 -0.71
N PRO A 5 -1.32 -3.53 0.60
CA PRO A 5 -2.21 -2.97 1.63
C PRO A 5 -2.50 -1.48 1.45
N GLU A 6 -1.50 -0.69 1.06
CA GLU A 6 -1.65 0.74 0.80
C GLU A 6 -2.48 1.01 -0.46
N ALA A 7 -2.29 0.22 -1.53
CA ALA A 7 -3.12 0.32 -2.74
C ALA A 7 -4.60 -0.01 -2.45
N GLU A 8 -4.86 -1.06 -1.67
CA GLU A 8 -6.20 -1.47 -1.24
C GLU A 8 -6.87 -0.42 -0.36
N LYS A 9 -6.12 0.21 0.56
CA LYS A 9 -6.62 1.36 1.32
C LYS A 9 -7.04 2.49 0.39
N MET A 10 -6.18 2.89 -0.55
CA MET A 10 -6.48 4.00 -1.45
C MET A 10 -7.74 3.71 -2.27
N LEU A 11 -7.88 2.49 -2.78
CA LEU A 11 -9.10 2.06 -3.46
C LEU A 11 -10.33 2.19 -2.55
N TYR A 12 -10.25 1.72 -1.32
CA TYR A 12 -11.34 1.84 -0.35
C TYR A 12 -11.72 3.30 -0.08
N ASP A 13 -10.73 4.18 0.14
CA ASP A 13 -10.96 5.61 0.42
C ASP A 13 -11.64 6.30 -0.78
N ILE A 14 -11.21 5.98 -2.00
CA ILE A 14 -11.79 6.48 -3.24
C ILE A 14 -13.27 6.06 -3.36
N LEU A 15 -13.55 4.76 -3.28
CA LEU A 15 -14.89 4.23 -3.48
C LEU A 15 -15.85 4.72 -2.39
N SER A 16 -15.38 4.79 -1.14
CA SER A 16 -16.16 5.30 -0.02
C SER A 16 -16.52 6.77 -0.23
N ARG A 17 -15.57 7.61 -0.66
CA ARG A 17 -15.83 9.03 -0.91
C ARG A 17 -16.77 9.26 -2.08
N VAL A 18 -16.62 8.50 -3.18
CA VAL A 18 -17.53 8.58 -4.33
C VAL A 18 -18.95 8.20 -3.91
N SER A 19 -19.09 7.14 -3.11
CA SER A 19 -20.38 6.72 -2.55
C SER A 19 -21.01 7.78 -1.64
N GLU A 20 -20.21 8.40 -0.77
CA GLU A 20 -20.66 9.51 0.09
C GLU A 20 -21.15 10.71 -0.72
N GLN A 21 -20.41 11.11 -1.77
CA GLN A 21 -20.80 12.21 -2.65
C GLN A 21 -22.10 11.88 -3.40
N ARG A 22 -22.21 10.66 -3.95
CA ARG A 22 -23.43 10.19 -4.61
C ARG A 22 -24.63 10.27 -3.66
N ARG A 23 -24.48 9.85 -2.41
CA ARG A 23 -25.53 9.94 -1.38
C ARG A 23 -25.86 11.38 -1.02
N LYS A 24 -24.86 12.24 -0.83
CA LYS A 24 -25.02 13.63 -0.39
C LYS A 24 -25.71 14.49 -1.46
N TYR A 25 -25.28 14.36 -2.72
CA TYR A 25 -25.73 15.22 -3.82
C TYR A 25 -26.78 14.56 -4.73
N LYS A 26 -27.08 13.26 -4.52
CA LYS A 26 -28.03 12.48 -5.33
C LYS A 26 -27.71 12.48 -6.83
N GLN A 27 -26.44 12.64 -7.17
CA GLN A 27 -25.93 12.68 -8.54
C GLN A 27 -24.60 11.93 -8.61
N GLU A 28 -24.28 11.36 -9.78
CA GLU A 28 -22.98 10.74 -10.00
C GLU A 28 -21.89 11.84 -10.07
N PRO A 29 -20.88 11.82 -9.17
CA PRO A 29 -19.84 12.83 -9.23
C PRO A 29 -18.96 12.60 -10.45
N LEU A 30 -18.88 13.60 -11.32
CA LEU A 30 -18.07 13.55 -12.54
C LEU A 30 -16.71 14.21 -12.31
N TYR A 31 -15.66 13.53 -12.74
CA TYR A 31 -14.27 13.97 -12.58
C TYR A 31 -13.61 14.11 -13.95
N ARG A 32 -12.72 15.08 -14.07
CA ARG A 32 -11.81 15.19 -15.23
C ARG A 32 -10.36 14.95 -14.78
N MET A 33 -9.58 14.31 -15.64
CA MET A 33 -8.14 14.13 -15.39
C MET A 33 -7.36 15.40 -15.77
N GLN A 34 -6.30 15.70 -15.04
CA GLN A 34 -5.31 16.72 -15.37
C GLN A 34 -3.91 16.25 -14.98
N ILE A 35 -2.94 16.45 -15.85
CA ILE A 35 -1.54 16.09 -15.59
C ILE A 35 -0.66 17.34 -15.36
N TYR A 36 0.45 17.16 -14.65
CA TYR A 36 1.38 18.24 -14.30
C TYR A 36 2.84 17.90 -14.69
N PRO A 37 3.18 17.95 -15.99
CA PRO A 37 4.52 17.61 -16.49
C PRO A 37 5.70 18.32 -15.81
N ARG A 38 5.48 19.53 -15.27
CA ARG A 38 6.51 20.27 -14.52
C ARG A 38 7.05 19.49 -13.31
N THR A 39 6.30 18.53 -12.77
CA THR A 39 6.71 17.71 -11.62
C THR A 39 7.42 16.42 -12.02
N PHE A 40 7.48 16.08 -13.31
CA PHE A 40 8.05 14.81 -13.76
C PHE A 40 9.58 14.79 -13.59
N SER A 41 10.13 13.61 -13.30
CA SER A 41 11.57 13.42 -13.19
C SER A 41 12.26 13.53 -14.56
N LEU A 42 13.50 14.02 -14.57
CA LEU A 42 14.33 14.15 -15.78
C LEU A 42 15.36 13.01 -15.94
N GLY A 43 15.43 12.09 -14.99
CA GLY A 43 16.50 11.09 -14.92
C GLY A 43 17.87 11.71 -14.62
N THR A 44 18.91 10.92 -14.85
CA THR A 44 20.33 11.31 -14.77
C THR A 44 21.00 11.09 -16.12
N LYS A 45 22.26 11.53 -16.25
CA LYS A 45 23.07 11.24 -17.45
C LYS A 45 23.22 9.73 -17.65
N ASP A 46 23.41 8.99 -16.56
CA ASP A 46 23.69 7.55 -16.58
C ASP A 46 22.43 6.69 -16.65
N LYS A 47 21.27 7.25 -16.26
CA LYS A 47 20.01 6.52 -16.20
C LYS A 47 18.86 7.39 -16.70
N SER A 48 18.39 7.08 -17.90
CA SER A 48 17.14 7.65 -18.39
C SER A 48 15.99 7.25 -17.48
N TYR A 49 15.10 8.20 -17.23
CA TYR A 49 13.94 7.98 -16.38
C TYR A 49 12.71 8.56 -17.07
N THR A 50 11.64 7.78 -17.14
CA THR A 50 10.36 8.21 -17.71
C THR A 50 9.28 8.06 -16.66
N THR A 51 8.66 9.16 -16.30
CA THR A 51 7.57 9.21 -15.33
C THR A 51 6.23 8.82 -15.96
N CYS A 52 5.95 9.34 -17.16
CA CYS A 52 4.67 9.18 -17.85
C CYS A 52 4.89 8.49 -19.21
N HIS A 53 4.10 7.46 -19.48
CA HIS A 53 4.01 6.78 -20.78
C HIS A 53 2.61 6.98 -21.35
N ILE A 54 2.49 7.30 -22.63
CA ILE A 54 1.19 7.50 -23.27
C ILE A 54 0.84 6.31 -24.14
N ASP A 55 -0.37 5.80 -23.95
CA ASP A 55 -1.05 4.97 -24.92
C ASP A 55 -2.30 5.68 -25.43
N ARG A 56 -2.26 5.99 -26.73
CA ARG A 56 -3.30 6.69 -27.47
C ARG A 56 -3.66 5.96 -28.75
N GLN A 57 -3.42 4.65 -28.84
CA GLN A 57 -3.72 3.85 -30.04
C GLN A 57 -5.21 3.90 -30.39
N ASP A 58 -6.07 3.95 -29.36
CA ASP A 58 -7.53 3.98 -29.51
C ASP A 58 -8.13 5.39 -29.34
N TYR A 59 -7.32 6.45 -29.44
CA TYR A 59 -7.75 7.83 -29.18
C TYR A 59 -7.40 8.79 -30.33
N THR A 60 -8.42 9.51 -30.81
CA THR A 60 -8.31 10.54 -31.82
C THR A 60 -8.38 11.95 -31.23
N ASP A 61 -7.56 12.87 -31.74
CA ASP A 61 -7.46 14.23 -31.17
C ASP A 61 -8.76 15.04 -31.32
N HIS A 62 -9.68 14.62 -32.20
CA HIS A 62 -10.97 15.25 -32.42
C HIS A 62 -12.04 14.85 -31.39
N THR A 63 -11.83 13.77 -30.63
CA THR A 63 -12.77 13.28 -29.61
C THR A 63 -13.08 14.34 -28.56
N GLU A 64 -12.09 15.17 -28.24
CA GLU A 64 -12.27 16.27 -27.30
C GLU A 64 -11.64 17.53 -27.89
N SER A 65 -12.45 18.56 -28.16
CA SER A 65 -11.94 19.82 -28.70
C SER A 65 -11.13 20.58 -27.65
N VAL A 66 -10.12 21.33 -28.11
CA VAL A 66 -9.39 22.25 -27.24
C VAL A 66 -10.18 23.55 -27.17
N ASP A 67 -10.60 23.95 -25.97
CA ASP A 67 -11.11 25.31 -25.76
C ASP A 67 -9.96 26.32 -25.98
N PRO A 68 -10.07 27.22 -26.97
CA PRO A 68 -9.02 28.19 -27.28
C PRO A 68 -8.72 29.18 -26.15
N SER A 69 -9.63 29.33 -25.19
CA SER A 69 -9.46 30.25 -24.04
C SER A 69 -8.56 29.70 -22.95
N VAL A 70 -8.17 28.41 -23.03
CA VAL A 70 -7.38 27.76 -21.99
C VAL A 70 -5.95 28.27 -22.00
N ILE A 71 -5.55 28.91 -20.89
CA ILE A 71 -4.18 29.34 -20.67
C ILE A 71 -3.41 28.19 -20.01
N PHE A 72 -2.54 27.57 -20.77
CA PHE A 72 -1.65 26.54 -20.25
C PHE A 72 -0.48 27.16 -19.47
N SER A 73 -0.05 26.45 -18.43
CA SER A 73 1.17 26.81 -17.73
C SER A 73 2.39 26.68 -18.66
N PRO A 74 3.26 27.72 -18.73
CA PRO A 74 4.47 27.64 -19.55
C PRO A 74 5.40 26.53 -19.09
N TRP A 75 5.38 26.20 -17.79
CA TRP A 75 6.21 25.13 -17.22
C TRP A 75 5.76 23.74 -17.64
N ASP A 76 4.45 23.54 -17.81
CA ASP A 76 3.92 22.25 -18.25
C ASP A 76 4.06 22.07 -19.76
N ILE A 77 3.80 23.12 -20.56
CA ILE A 77 4.02 23.08 -22.02
C ILE A 77 5.48 22.77 -22.34
N GLN A 78 6.43 23.42 -21.64
CA GLN A 78 7.85 23.15 -21.84
C GLN A 78 8.21 21.68 -21.61
N ARG A 79 7.43 20.99 -20.79
CA ARG A 79 7.62 19.60 -20.39
C ARG A 79 6.65 18.64 -21.08
N SER A 80 5.71 19.11 -21.91
CA SER A 80 4.64 18.27 -22.49
C SER A 80 5.12 17.35 -23.62
N LYS A 81 6.33 17.59 -24.13
CA LYS A 81 6.95 16.83 -25.22
C LYS A 81 8.28 16.24 -24.79
N LYS A 82 8.39 14.92 -24.82
CA LYS A 82 9.67 14.22 -24.66
C LYS A 82 10.32 14.10 -26.02
N LYS A 83 11.60 14.50 -26.14
CA LYS A 83 12.37 14.40 -27.39
C LYS A 83 13.58 13.49 -27.23
N ALA A 84 13.91 12.73 -28.27
CA ALA A 84 15.15 11.98 -28.41
C ALA A 84 16.34 12.93 -28.73
N PRO A 85 17.59 12.46 -28.62
CA PRO A 85 18.72 13.11 -29.26
C PRO A 85 18.42 13.33 -30.75
N GLY A 86 18.58 14.56 -31.25
CA GLY A 86 18.20 14.94 -32.63
C GLY A 86 16.78 15.52 -32.77
N GLY A 87 16.03 15.70 -31.68
CA GLY A 87 14.78 16.48 -31.67
C GLY A 87 13.50 15.70 -32.02
N LYS A 88 13.61 14.43 -32.42
CA LYS A 88 12.44 13.54 -32.65
C LYS A 88 11.58 13.46 -31.39
N VAL A 89 10.29 13.73 -31.51
CA VAL A 89 9.34 13.59 -30.39
C VAL A 89 9.10 12.10 -30.12
N LEU A 90 9.33 11.69 -28.87
CA LEU A 90 9.12 10.33 -28.37
C LEU A 90 7.76 10.18 -27.70
N GLU A 91 7.32 11.19 -26.96
CA GLU A 91 6.03 11.23 -26.27
C GLU A 91 5.48 12.66 -26.39
N ASP A 92 4.22 12.81 -26.78
CA ASP A 92 3.50 14.09 -26.81
C ASP A 92 2.19 13.95 -26.04
N TYR A 93 2.15 14.52 -24.85
CA TYR A 93 0.97 14.56 -24.00
C TYR A 93 0.37 15.96 -23.93
N THR A 94 0.63 16.81 -24.93
CA THR A 94 0.03 18.16 -25.02
C THR A 94 -1.50 18.09 -25.09
N TYR A 95 -2.06 17.05 -25.71
CA TYR A 95 -3.52 16.83 -25.77
C TYR A 95 -4.16 16.60 -24.39
N LEU A 96 -3.39 16.17 -23.38
CA LEU A 96 -3.84 15.97 -21.99
C LEU A 96 -3.77 17.24 -21.14
N MET A 97 -3.26 18.34 -21.69
CA MET A 97 -3.13 19.61 -20.95
C MET A 97 -4.42 20.41 -20.96
N LYS A 98 -5.33 20.14 -21.90
CA LYS A 98 -6.63 20.80 -22.03
C LYS A 98 -7.62 20.32 -20.96
N PRO A 99 -8.71 21.05 -20.69
CA PRO A 99 -9.81 20.54 -19.90
C PRO A 99 -10.38 19.29 -20.58
N LEU A 100 -10.24 18.14 -19.93
CA LEU A 100 -10.72 16.86 -20.44
C LEU A 100 -12.18 16.66 -20.07
N THR A 101 -12.88 15.86 -20.87
CA THR A 101 -14.29 15.52 -20.68
C THR A 101 -14.45 14.78 -19.36
N PRO A 102 -15.34 15.26 -18.47
CA PRO A 102 -15.54 14.61 -17.20
C PRO A 102 -16.33 13.31 -17.36
N GLY A 103 -16.08 12.34 -16.49
CA GLY A 103 -16.86 11.11 -16.40
C GLY A 103 -16.87 10.54 -14.98
N PRO A 104 -17.61 9.44 -14.73
CA PRO A 104 -17.58 8.76 -13.43
C PRO A 104 -16.16 8.37 -13.05
N LEU A 105 -15.85 8.48 -11.77
CA LEU A 105 -14.53 8.10 -11.26
C LEU A 105 -14.45 6.58 -11.07
N LEU A 106 -13.51 5.95 -11.76
CA LEU A 106 -13.31 4.51 -11.78
C LEU A 106 -11.96 4.18 -11.16
N ALA A 107 -11.90 3.12 -10.34
CA ALA A 107 -10.68 2.70 -9.67
C ALA A 107 -10.60 1.18 -9.53
N ALA A 108 -9.40 0.62 -9.68
CA ALA A 108 -9.10 -0.78 -9.31
C ALA A 108 -7.64 -0.95 -8.89
N VAL A 109 -7.39 -2.02 -8.15
CA VAL A 109 -6.06 -2.47 -7.73
C VAL A 109 -5.73 -3.80 -8.37
N ARG A 110 -4.49 -3.95 -8.82
CA ARG A 110 -3.90 -5.24 -9.21
C ARG A 110 -2.48 -5.35 -8.67
N GLY A 111 -2.25 -6.23 -7.72
CA GLY A 111 -0.97 -6.35 -7.02
C GLY A 111 -0.63 -5.06 -6.27
N LYS A 112 0.46 -4.39 -6.69
CA LYS A 112 0.91 -3.09 -6.15
C LYS A 112 0.55 -1.91 -7.06
N GLN A 113 -0.28 -2.14 -8.06
CA GLN A 113 -0.65 -1.14 -9.05
C GLN A 113 -2.07 -0.65 -8.77
N LEU A 114 -2.30 0.63 -9.05
CA LEU A 114 -3.61 1.24 -9.03
C LEU A 114 -3.96 1.74 -10.43
N ALA A 115 -5.16 1.46 -10.88
CA ALA A 115 -5.78 2.06 -12.06
C ALA A 115 -6.80 3.09 -11.58
N PHE A 116 -6.80 4.25 -12.22
CA PHE A 116 -7.70 5.36 -11.89
C PHE A 116 -8.08 6.10 -13.16
N GLY A 117 -9.37 6.28 -13.41
CA GLY A 117 -9.82 6.87 -14.67
C GLY A 117 -11.14 7.59 -14.58
N ALA A 118 -11.37 8.45 -15.57
CA ALA A 118 -12.59 9.21 -15.75
C ALA A 118 -12.68 9.72 -17.19
N GLY A 119 -13.89 9.70 -17.75
CA GLY A 119 -14.12 10.10 -19.14
C GLY A 119 -13.32 9.23 -20.12
N HIS A 120 -12.58 9.86 -21.03
CA HIS A 120 -11.79 9.20 -22.07
C HIS A 120 -10.42 8.70 -21.59
N HIS A 121 -10.02 9.00 -20.35
CA HIS A 121 -8.65 8.78 -19.89
C HIS A 121 -8.56 7.93 -18.62
N MET A 122 -7.52 7.10 -18.63
CA MET A 122 -7.14 6.18 -17.57
C MET A 122 -5.69 6.41 -17.20
N VAL A 123 -5.36 6.25 -15.92
CA VAL A 123 -4.00 6.19 -15.44
C VAL A 123 -3.79 4.88 -14.72
N THR A 124 -2.81 4.08 -15.15
CA THR A 124 -2.31 2.95 -14.36
C THR A 124 -0.94 3.32 -13.81
N CYS A 125 -0.77 3.25 -12.49
CA CYS A 125 0.46 3.66 -11.83
C CYS A 125 1.07 2.54 -10.98
N ASN A 126 2.40 2.44 -11.06
CA ASN A 126 3.22 1.82 -10.03
C ASN A 126 3.71 2.94 -9.10
N MET A 127 3.26 2.88 -7.84
CA MET A 127 3.48 3.93 -6.85
C MET A 127 4.94 4.01 -6.33
N GLY A 128 5.81 3.07 -6.72
CA GLY A 128 7.22 3.13 -6.35
C GLY A 128 7.42 3.08 -4.84
N LEU A 129 8.17 4.05 -4.29
CA LEU A 129 8.55 4.06 -2.88
C LEU A 129 7.65 4.90 -1.99
N GLU A 130 7.18 6.03 -2.50
CA GLU A 130 6.54 7.10 -1.70
C GLU A 130 5.33 7.72 -2.38
N ALA A 131 4.95 7.26 -3.59
CA ALA A 131 3.80 7.83 -4.27
C ALA A 131 2.50 7.38 -3.60
N HIS A 132 1.54 8.28 -3.50
CA HIS A 132 0.22 7.97 -2.96
C HIS A 132 -0.83 8.92 -3.51
N TRP A 133 -2.09 8.52 -3.35
CA TRP A 133 -3.22 9.37 -3.69
C TRP A 133 -3.68 10.15 -2.46
N VAL A 134 -3.81 11.46 -2.63
CA VAL A 134 -4.32 12.38 -1.61
C VAL A 134 -5.71 12.87 -2.02
N SER A 135 -6.61 12.89 -1.06
CA SER A 135 -7.96 13.41 -1.18
C SER A 135 -8.01 14.81 -0.59
N LEU A 136 -8.48 15.81 -1.33
CA LEU A 136 -8.55 17.19 -0.82
C LEU A 136 -9.72 18.00 -1.41
N PRO A 137 -10.24 18.99 -0.66
CA PRO A 137 -11.21 19.94 -1.18
C PRO A 137 -10.69 20.67 -2.42
N ARG A 138 -11.58 21.06 -3.32
CA ARG A 138 -11.19 21.74 -4.56
C ARG A 138 -10.42 23.03 -4.32
N ASN A 139 -10.88 23.86 -3.37
CA ASN A 139 -10.22 25.13 -3.06
C ASN A 139 -8.79 24.93 -2.54
N ASP A 140 -8.57 23.90 -1.72
CA ASP A 140 -7.27 23.56 -1.18
C ASP A 140 -6.31 23.12 -2.29
N PHE A 141 -6.81 22.35 -3.25
CA PHE A 141 -6.05 21.93 -4.43
C PHE A 141 -5.67 23.13 -5.30
N ASP A 142 -6.62 24.00 -5.59
CA ASP A 142 -6.41 25.19 -6.42
C ASP A 142 -5.38 26.14 -5.77
N GLU A 143 -5.42 26.30 -4.44
CA GLU A 143 -4.41 27.04 -3.67
C GLU A 143 -3.01 26.42 -3.84
N ILE A 144 -2.88 25.11 -3.67
CA ILE A 144 -1.59 24.38 -3.78
C ILE A 144 -0.99 24.53 -5.19
N ILE A 145 -1.80 24.35 -6.24
CA ILE A 145 -1.28 24.39 -7.62
C ILE A 145 -1.02 25.82 -8.13
N SER A 146 -1.55 26.84 -7.45
CA SER A 146 -1.37 28.26 -7.82
C SER A 146 0.10 28.68 -7.76
N THR A 147 0.88 28.09 -6.85
CA THR A 147 2.25 28.47 -6.56
C THR A 147 3.19 27.29 -6.69
N CYS A 148 4.25 27.44 -7.49
CA CYS A 148 5.28 26.43 -7.62
C CYS A 148 6.68 27.04 -7.61
N GLN A 149 7.64 26.28 -7.11
CA GLN A 149 9.05 26.69 -7.01
C GLN A 149 9.98 25.69 -7.69
N PRO A 150 11.22 26.08 -8.03
CA PRO A 150 12.24 25.13 -8.48
C PRO A 150 12.42 23.99 -7.46
N GLY A 151 12.61 22.77 -7.95
CA GLY A 151 12.77 21.60 -7.09
C GLY A 151 14.14 21.52 -6.39
N PRO A 152 14.35 20.52 -5.52
CA PRO A 152 15.48 20.45 -4.59
C PRO A 152 16.81 20.00 -5.21
N SER A 153 17.04 20.20 -6.52
CA SER A 153 18.28 19.74 -7.16
C SER A 153 19.40 20.77 -7.04
N ASP A 154 20.60 20.33 -6.64
CA ASP A 154 21.81 21.17 -6.62
C ASP A 154 22.11 21.80 -7.98
N ASN A 155 21.75 21.10 -9.07
CA ASN A 155 21.81 21.65 -10.40
C ASN A 155 20.64 22.61 -10.63
N LYS A 156 20.90 23.92 -10.55
CA LYS A 156 19.90 24.99 -10.75
C LYS A 156 19.12 24.87 -12.06
N ALA A 157 19.75 24.44 -13.15
CA ALA A 157 19.05 24.25 -14.43
C ALA A 157 18.07 23.07 -14.40
N LYS A 158 18.46 21.97 -13.73
CA LYS A 158 17.58 20.81 -13.48
C LYS A 158 16.45 21.19 -12.52
N ALA A 159 16.75 21.88 -11.42
CA ALA A 159 15.78 22.37 -10.45
C ALA A 159 14.72 23.28 -11.08
N ARG A 160 15.14 24.21 -11.96
CA ARG A 160 14.20 25.09 -12.69
C ARG A 160 13.22 24.33 -13.56
N LYS A 161 13.63 23.19 -14.13
CA LYS A 161 12.78 22.33 -14.97
C LYS A 161 11.91 21.35 -14.17
N MET A 162 12.37 20.93 -12.99
CA MET A 162 11.68 20.02 -12.09
C MET A 162 11.05 20.81 -10.96
N ARG A 163 9.86 21.38 -11.18
CA ARG A 163 9.19 22.23 -10.19
C ARG A 163 8.42 21.42 -9.17
N SER A 164 8.16 22.00 -8.01
CA SER A 164 7.32 21.46 -6.93
C SER A 164 6.27 22.49 -6.54
N PHE A 165 5.10 22.03 -6.09
CA PHE A 165 4.05 22.89 -5.57
C PHE A 165 4.32 23.21 -4.10
N VAL A 166 4.02 24.44 -3.68
CA VAL A 166 4.23 24.87 -2.29
C VAL A 166 3.04 24.40 -1.45
N ILE A 167 3.29 23.79 -0.29
CA ILE A 167 2.23 23.44 0.67
C ILE A 167 1.97 24.68 1.55
N PRO A 168 0.74 25.23 1.53
CA PRO A 168 0.36 26.37 2.37
C PRO A 168 0.64 26.17 3.85
N ASP A 169 1.01 27.25 4.54
CA ASP A 169 1.40 27.25 5.95
C ASP A 169 0.30 26.70 6.87
N ARG A 170 -0.98 26.90 6.50
CA ARG A 170 -2.14 26.37 7.24
C ARG A 170 -2.22 24.84 7.30
N PHE A 171 -1.52 24.14 6.42
CA PHE A 171 -1.44 22.67 6.44
C PHE A 171 -0.23 22.16 7.22
N ARG A 172 0.54 23.05 7.85
CA ARG A 172 1.68 22.68 8.69
C ARG A 172 1.21 22.53 10.12
N VAL A 173 1.47 21.36 10.69
CA VAL A 173 1.28 21.12 12.12
C VAL A 173 2.39 21.84 12.88
N GLU A 174 2.05 22.56 13.95
CA GLU A 174 3.03 23.24 14.78
C GLU A 174 4.04 22.23 15.36
N ASN A 175 5.32 22.63 15.49
CA ASN A 175 6.39 21.75 15.99
C ASN A 175 6.63 20.48 15.13
N SER A 176 6.22 20.50 13.86
CA SER A 176 6.51 19.46 12.87
C SER A 176 7.52 19.97 11.82
N GLY A 177 8.01 19.07 10.94
CA GLY A 177 9.16 19.15 10.00
C GLY A 177 9.78 20.49 9.55
N SER A 178 10.15 20.60 8.28
CA SER A 178 10.79 21.82 7.74
C SER A 178 9.79 22.96 7.57
N LYS A 179 10.30 24.21 7.54
CA LYS A 179 9.50 25.40 7.21
C LYS A 179 9.10 25.42 5.74
N ASP A 180 10.02 25.13 4.83
CA ASP A 180 9.69 25.08 3.40
C ASP A 180 9.17 23.69 3.02
N ARG A 181 7.87 23.58 2.76
CA ARG A 181 7.22 22.32 2.39
C ARG A 181 6.69 22.37 0.98
N THR A 182 6.94 21.31 0.26
CA THR A 182 6.48 21.16 -1.11
C THR A 182 5.96 19.76 -1.37
N CYS A 183 5.04 19.64 -2.31
CA CYS A 183 4.57 18.37 -2.84
C CYS A 183 4.77 18.33 -4.36
N ASN A 184 4.85 17.13 -4.92
CA ASN A 184 4.90 16.93 -6.36
C ASN A 184 3.61 16.23 -6.79
N ILE A 185 2.67 16.99 -7.34
CA ILE A 185 1.44 16.42 -7.91
C ILE A 185 1.73 16.06 -9.37
N PHE A 186 1.45 14.83 -9.76
CA PHE A 186 1.71 14.31 -11.12
C PHE A 186 0.46 14.29 -11.98
N VAL A 187 -0.63 13.81 -11.37
CA VAL A 187 -1.95 13.64 -11.98
C VAL A 187 -2.98 14.02 -10.93
N ALA A 188 -4.07 14.64 -11.35
CA ALA A 188 -5.23 14.88 -10.51
C ALA A 188 -6.52 14.48 -11.25
N PHE A 189 -7.48 13.96 -10.50
CA PHE A 189 -8.87 13.78 -10.91
C PHE A 189 -9.70 14.78 -10.16
N ILE A 190 -10.31 15.69 -10.90
CA ILE A 190 -10.86 16.95 -10.38
C ILE A 190 -12.37 16.97 -10.64
N ASN A 191 -13.17 17.15 -9.58
CA ASN A 191 -14.57 17.55 -9.70
C ASN A 191 -14.79 18.97 -9.15
N GLU A 192 -16.05 19.39 -9.03
CA GLU A 192 -16.41 20.73 -8.57
C GLU A 192 -16.06 21.03 -7.11
N SER A 193 -16.08 20.01 -6.24
CA SER A 193 -15.92 20.18 -4.79
C SER A 193 -14.67 19.50 -4.22
N HIS A 194 -14.06 18.59 -4.99
CA HIS A 194 -13.13 17.60 -4.47
C HIS A 194 -12.13 17.15 -5.54
N VAL A 195 -10.93 16.79 -5.08
CA VAL A 195 -9.82 16.35 -5.94
C VAL A 195 -9.14 15.12 -5.35
N TRP A 196 -8.78 14.20 -6.24
CA TRP A 196 -7.83 13.11 -5.96
C TRP A 196 -6.54 13.38 -6.70
N ALA A 197 -5.44 13.54 -5.99
CA ALA A 197 -4.14 13.89 -6.56
C ALA A 197 -3.11 12.78 -6.31
N LEU A 198 -2.41 12.35 -7.36
CA LEU A 198 -1.24 11.47 -7.26
C LEU A 198 -0.02 12.31 -6.90
N VAL A 199 0.52 12.05 -5.72
CA VAL A 199 1.63 12.81 -5.13
C VAL A 199 2.81 11.87 -4.93
N ASP A 200 4.03 12.35 -5.19
CA ASP A 200 5.26 11.61 -4.87
C ASP A 200 6.46 12.53 -4.62
N HIS A 201 6.92 12.59 -3.37
CA HIS A 201 8.08 13.36 -2.98
C HIS A 201 9.35 13.00 -3.78
N SER A 202 9.61 11.70 -3.94
CA SER A 202 10.83 11.17 -4.56
C SER A 202 10.82 11.24 -6.09
N ARG A 203 9.66 11.51 -6.71
CA ARG A 203 9.46 11.52 -8.17
C ARG A 203 9.89 10.22 -8.86
N LEU A 204 9.69 9.11 -8.17
CA LEU A 204 9.94 7.75 -8.61
C LEU A 204 8.67 7.02 -9.05
N VAL A 205 7.52 7.68 -9.03
CA VAL A 205 6.28 7.19 -9.61
C VAL A 205 6.42 7.00 -11.11
N ARG A 206 5.89 5.88 -11.59
CA ARG A 206 5.74 5.60 -13.01
C ARG A 206 4.28 5.34 -13.29
N PHE A 207 3.76 6.00 -14.31
CA PHE A 207 2.39 5.79 -14.72
C PHE A 207 2.26 5.76 -16.23
N ARG A 208 1.24 5.05 -16.69
CA ARG A 208 0.79 5.02 -18.07
C ARG A 208 -0.58 5.69 -18.15
N VAL A 209 -0.74 6.59 -19.10
CA VAL A 209 -2.05 7.12 -19.47
C VAL A 209 -2.58 6.29 -20.63
N LEU A 210 -3.77 5.71 -20.50
CA LEU A 210 -4.49 5.10 -21.62
C LEU A 210 -5.65 6.01 -22.00
N SER A 211 -5.70 6.43 -23.26
CA SER A 211 -6.78 7.24 -23.81
C SER A 211 -7.59 6.43 -24.80
N SER A 212 -8.90 6.61 -24.83
CA SER A 212 -9.80 5.93 -25.77
C SER A 212 -10.92 6.86 -26.24
N ASP A 213 -11.33 6.70 -27.50
CA ASP A 213 -12.49 7.39 -28.06
C ASP A 213 -13.80 7.00 -27.36
N LEU A 214 -13.84 5.81 -26.75
CA LEU A 214 -14.91 5.42 -25.84
C LEU A 214 -14.55 5.80 -24.41
N GLN A 215 -15.52 6.36 -23.69
CA GLN A 215 -15.35 6.61 -22.26
C GLN A 215 -15.19 5.30 -21.50
N TRP A 216 -14.32 5.32 -20.49
CA TRP A 216 -14.11 4.19 -19.60
C TRP A 216 -15.37 3.93 -18.76
N SER A 217 -15.62 2.66 -18.48
CA SER A 217 -16.78 2.21 -17.71
C SER A 217 -16.36 1.20 -16.63
N TRP A 218 -17.26 0.92 -15.68
CA TRP A 218 -17.03 -0.13 -14.67
C TRP A 218 -16.75 -1.50 -15.27
N ASN A 219 -17.30 -1.80 -16.46
CA ASN A 219 -17.09 -3.08 -17.13
C ASN A 219 -15.63 -3.31 -17.56
N ASP A 220 -14.87 -2.23 -17.74
CA ASP A 220 -13.44 -2.27 -18.09
C ASP A 220 -12.56 -2.64 -16.88
N PHE A 221 -13.10 -2.53 -15.66
CA PHE A 221 -12.41 -2.72 -14.38
C PHE A 221 -12.71 -4.06 -13.70
N ILE A 222 -13.42 -4.96 -14.37
CA ILE A 222 -13.83 -6.25 -13.80
C ILE A 222 -12.95 -7.37 -14.39
N PRO A 223 -12.27 -8.18 -13.56
CA PRO A 223 -11.44 -9.29 -14.05
C PRO A 223 -12.24 -10.33 -14.84
N ALA A 224 -13.46 -10.66 -14.38
CA ALA A 224 -14.28 -11.74 -14.95
C ALA A 224 -14.79 -11.44 -16.38
N THR A 225 -14.86 -10.18 -16.78
CA THR A 225 -15.25 -9.78 -18.14
C THR A 225 -14.08 -9.80 -19.11
N ALA A 226 -12.88 -10.25 -18.71
CA ALA A 226 -11.65 -10.22 -19.50
C ALA A 226 -11.71 -10.75 -20.95
N LYS A 227 -12.71 -11.58 -21.30
CA LYS A 227 -12.93 -12.00 -22.70
C LYS A 227 -13.51 -10.89 -23.59
N THR A 228 -14.16 -9.89 -23.01
CA THR A 228 -14.82 -8.78 -23.71
C THR A 228 -14.47 -7.39 -23.16
N GLY A 229 -13.88 -7.31 -21.96
CA GLY A 229 -13.49 -6.07 -21.28
C GLY A 229 -11.99 -5.77 -21.42
N ARG A 230 -11.59 -4.59 -20.94
CA ARG A 230 -10.22 -4.08 -21.06
C ARG A 230 -9.31 -4.41 -19.87
N TRP A 231 -9.77 -5.22 -18.91
CA TRP A 231 -9.05 -5.50 -17.66
C TRP A 231 -7.56 -5.84 -17.88
N HIS A 232 -7.25 -6.83 -18.70
CA HIS A 232 -5.85 -7.22 -18.91
C HIS A 232 -5.01 -6.14 -19.59
N SER A 233 -5.58 -5.39 -20.55
CA SER A 233 -4.85 -4.35 -21.29
C SER A 233 -4.40 -3.20 -20.38
N LEU A 234 -5.18 -2.88 -19.33
CA LEU A 234 -4.81 -1.89 -18.30
C LEU A 234 -3.43 -2.17 -17.69
N TRP A 235 -3.11 -3.45 -17.47
CA TRP A 235 -1.94 -3.87 -16.70
C TRP A 235 -0.76 -4.33 -17.54
N THR A 236 -0.93 -4.47 -18.86
CA THR A 236 0.12 -4.94 -19.81
C THR A 236 1.45 -4.18 -19.74
N PHE A 237 1.40 -2.92 -19.34
CA PHE A 237 2.60 -2.08 -19.21
C PHE A 237 3.55 -2.55 -18.11
N TYR A 238 3.01 -3.22 -17.10
CA TYR A 238 3.79 -3.71 -15.99
C TYR A 238 3.98 -5.21 -16.12
N PRO A 239 5.22 -5.73 -16.00
CA PRO A 239 5.47 -7.16 -15.98
C PRO A 239 5.06 -7.74 -14.62
N CYS A 240 3.76 -7.92 -14.40
CA CYS A 240 3.19 -8.52 -13.19
C CYS A 240 2.34 -9.74 -13.54
N GLY A 241 2.43 -10.77 -12.70
CA GLY A 241 1.55 -11.93 -12.76
C GLY A 241 0.13 -11.60 -12.27
N PRO A 242 -0.75 -12.60 -12.25
CA PRO A 242 -2.11 -12.47 -11.73
C PRO A 242 -2.14 -12.03 -10.26
N ASP A 243 -3.16 -11.27 -9.90
CA ASP A 243 -3.39 -10.83 -8.53
C ASP A 243 -3.91 -11.94 -7.63
N TRP A 244 -3.24 -12.13 -6.47
CA TRP A 244 -3.59 -13.14 -5.46
C TRP A 244 -5.00 -13.02 -4.86
N ILE A 245 -5.69 -11.91 -5.05
CA ILE A 245 -7.06 -11.72 -4.54
C ILE A 245 -8.07 -11.72 -5.68
N THR A 246 -7.89 -10.89 -6.71
CA THR A 246 -8.90 -10.75 -7.79
C THR A 246 -8.76 -11.79 -8.90
N GLU A 247 -7.60 -12.42 -9.05
CA GLU A 247 -7.28 -13.39 -10.10
C GLU A 247 -6.72 -14.67 -9.46
N ARG A 248 -7.31 -15.11 -8.34
CA ARG A 248 -6.77 -16.18 -7.49
C ARG A 248 -6.49 -17.47 -8.26
N ILE A 249 -7.41 -17.93 -9.10
CA ILE A 249 -7.26 -19.17 -9.87
C ILE A 249 -6.03 -19.07 -10.79
N ASP A 250 -5.90 -17.97 -11.53
CA ASP A 250 -4.76 -17.74 -12.40
C ASP A 250 -3.46 -17.60 -11.61
N ALA A 251 -3.50 -16.98 -10.43
CA ALA A 251 -2.35 -16.85 -9.54
C ALA A 251 -1.90 -18.21 -8.98
N GLU A 252 -2.84 -19.07 -8.58
CA GLU A 252 -2.57 -20.44 -8.12
C GLU A 252 -2.02 -21.32 -9.26
N LEU A 253 -2.60 -21.25 -10.46
CA LEU A 253 -2.09 -21.95 -11.65
C LEU A 253 -0.69 -21.48 -12.05
N LEU A 254 -0.44 -20.16 -12.00
CA LEU A 254 0.90 -19.63 -12.24
C LEU A 254 1.87 -20.05 -11.14
N LEU A 255 1.45 -20.12 -9.87
CA LEU A 255 2.27 -20.60 -8.77
C LEU A 255 2.60 -22.09 -8.92
N GLN A 256 1.65 -22.91 -9.37
CA GLN A 256 1.89 -24.32 -9.69
C GLN A 256 2.85 -24.45 -10.88
N SER A 257 2.65 -23.68 -11.94
CA SER A 257 3.57 -23.66 -13.09
C SER A 257 4.97 -23.18 -12.68
N TRP A 258 5.04 -22.19 -11.78
CA TRP A 258 6.27 -21.69 -11.18
C TRP A 258 6.96 -22.73 -10.30
N ARG A 259 6.21 -23.54 -9.55
CA ARG A 259 6.76 -24.67 -8.78
C ARG A 259 7.59 -25.59 -9.66
N HIS A 260 7.17 -25.78 -10.91
CA HIS A 260 7.88 -26.58 -11.91
C HIS A 260 9.06 -25.84 -12.57
N LEU A 261 9.16 -24.51 -12.44
CA LEU A 261 10.12 -23.66 -13.17
C LEU A 261 11.11 -22.87 -12.29
N ILE A 262 10.91 -22.85 -10.96
CA ILE A 262 11.65 -22.13 -9.91
C ILE A 262 12.51 -20.95 -10.42
N LEU A 263 11.90 -19.76 -10.50
CA LEU A 263 12.36 -18.44 -10.02
C LEU A 263 11.50 -17.31 -10.67
N LYS A 264 10.85 -16.50 -9.81
CA LYS A 264 9.95 -15.33 -10.04
C LYS A 264 8.53 -15.50 -9.49
N SER A 265 8.29 -15.02 -8.28
CA SER A 265 6.96 -14.57 -7.86
C SER A 265 6.92 -13.04 -7.84
N HIS A 266 5.77 -12.47 -8.22
CA HIS A 266 5.51 -11.03 -8.24
C HIS A 266 4.37 -10.72 -7.27
N GLY A 267 4.52 -9.68 -6.44
CA GLY A 267 3.41 -9.14 -5.63
C GLY A 267 3.76 -8.82 -4.19
N PHE A 268 4.68 -9.54 -3.56
CA PHE A 268 5.13 -9.25 -2.19
C PHE A 268 6.11 -8.08 -2.16
N GLY A 269 5.99 -7.22 -1.16
CA GLY A 269 7.06 -6.31 -0.79
C GLY A 269 7.98 -6.94 0.23
N GLU A 270 8.92 -6.15 0.73
CA GLU A 270 9.96 -6.66 1.60
C GLU A 270 9.34 -7.09 2.93
N HIS A 271 8.54 -6.23 3.58
CA HIS A 271 7.98 -6.56 4.89
C HIS A 271 6.94 -7.68 4.79
N THR A 272 6.04 -7.63 3.80
CA THR A 272 5.03 -8.68 3.61
C THR A 272 5.65 -10.03 3.36
N THR A 273 6.81 -10.11 2.69
CA THR A 273 7.54 -11.37 2.53
C THR A 273 7.99 -11.93 3.89
N HIS A 274 8.63 -11.10 4.73
CA HIS A 274 9.14 -11.55 6.02
C HIS A 274 8.01 -11.99 6.95
N ASP A 275 6.97 -11.18 7.02
CA ASP A 275 5.81 -11.42 7.87
C ASP A 275 5.02 -12.66 7.41
N TYR A 276 4.89 -12.87 6.09
CA TYR A 276 4.26 -14.07 5.56
C TYR A 276 5.04 -15.35 5.88
N LEU A 277 6.36 -15.32 5.66
CA LEU A 277 7.23 -16.46 5.98
C LEU A 277 7.24 -16.75 7.48
N TYR A 278 7.15 -15.70 8.31
CA TYR A 278 6.95 -15.84 9.74
C TYR A 278 5.63 -16.55 10.08
N LEU A 279 4.50 -16.14 9.48
CA LEU A 279 3.22 -16.80 9.72
C LEU A 279 3.17 -18.23 9.17
N SER A 280 4.00 -18.54 8.19
CA SER A 280 4.11 -19.87 7.58
C SER A 280 5.14 -20.77 8.26
N ALA A 281 5.83 -20.30 9.30
CA ALA A 281 6.95 -20.99 9.94
C ALA A 281 8.02 -21.46 8.95
N ILE A 282 8.39 -20.60 7.99
CA ILE A 282 9.39 -20.89 6.96
C ILE A 282 10.61 -19.98 7.16
N PHE A 283 11.80 -20.56 7.13
CA PHE A 283 13.03 -19.78 7.20
C PHE A 283 13.15 -18.85 5.98
N PRO A 284 13.31 -17.53 6.19
CA PRO A 284 13.33 -16.58 5.07
C PRO A 284 14.55 -16.71 4.16
N GLY A 285 15.61 -17.38 4.63
CA GLY A 285 16.76 -17.75 3.80
C GLY A 285 16.62 -19.12 3.11
N ALA A 286 15.50 -19.82 3.28
CA ALA A 286 15.29 -21.15 2.69
C ALA A 286 15.25 -21.07 1.16
N PRO A 287 15.98 -21.95 0.45
CA PRO A 287 15.90 -22.05 -1.00
C PRO A 287 14.48 -22.41 -1.45
N ALA A 288 14.04 -21.84 -2.56
CA ALA A 288 12.73 -22.16 -3.14
C ALA A 288 12.57 -23.67 -3.43
N PHE A 289 13.64 -24.34 -3.86
CA PHE A 289 13.63 -25.79 -4.06
C PHE A 289 13.28 -26.55 -2.78
N PHE A 290 13.84 -26.19 -1.63
CA PHE A 290 13.52 -26.83 -0.34
C PHE A 290 12.03 -26.68 0.01
N VAL A 291 11.48 -25.47 -0.15
CA VAL A 291 10.05 -25.19 0.07
C VAL A 291 9.18 -26.00 -0.87
N CYS A 292 9.58 -26.13 -2.14
CA CYS A 292 8.81 -26.86 -3.16
C CYS A 292 8.93 -28.38 -3.07
N ALA A 293 10.06 -28.91 -2.57
CA ALA A 293 10.34 -30.34 -2.48
C ALA A 293 9.68 -31.00 -1.27
N ASN A 294 9.44 -30.24 -0.19
CA ASN A 294 8.73 -30.73 0.98
C ASN A 294 7.23 -30.42 0.86
N GLU A 295 6.39 -31.45 0.65
CA GLU A 295 4.94 -31.28 0.44
C GLU A 295 4.23 -30.59 1.62
N ALA A 296 4.66 -30.85 2.87
CA ALA A 296 4.04 -30.21 4.03
C ALA A 296 4.35 -28.71 4.08
N ILE A 297 5.61 -28.35 3.82
CA ILE A 297 6.04 -26.94 3.76
C ILE A 297 5.38 -26.24 2.57
N TRP A 298 5.33 -26.89 1.40
CA TRP A 298 4.66 -26.37 0.22
C TRP A 298 3.16 -26.17 0.44
N ALA A 299 2.46 -27.15 1.03
CA ALA A 299 1.04 -27.05 1.33
C ALA A 299 0.76 -25.85 2.24
N ARG A 300 1.57 -25.65 3.28
CA ARG A 300 1.49 -24.47 4.16
C ARG A 300 1.80 -23.16 3.42
N PHE A 301 2.86 -23.13 2.63
CA PHE A 301 3.26 -21.97 1.84
C PHE A 301 2.25 -21.58 0.75
N SER A 302 1.59 -22.55 0.11
CA SER A 302 0.64 -22.28 -0.97
C SER A 302 -0.74 -21.94 -0.44
N SER A 303 -1.21 -22.63 0.61
CA SER A 303 -2.52 -22.34 1.23
C SER A 303 -2.54 -21.06 2.06
N GLY A 304 -1.41 -20.69 2.68
CA GLY A 304 -1.31 -19.50 3.53
C GLY A 304 -1.34 -18.18 2.76
N ILE A 305 -0.91 -18.16 1.49
CA ILE A 305 -0.60 -16.92 0.79
C ILE A 305 -1.85 -16.10 0.50
N ALA A 306 -2.91 -16.75 0.03
CA ALA A 306 -4.19 -16.10 -0.24
C ALA A 306 -4.84 -15.60 1.06
N THR A 307 -4.79 -16.42 2.11
CA THR A 307 -5.29 -16.07 3.45
C THR A 307 -4.57 -14.85 4.01
N TYR A 308 -3.24 -14.82 3.93
CA TYR A 308 -2.44 -13.68 4.36
C TYR A 308 -2.79 -12.40 3.59
N MET A 309 -2.85 -12.48 2.25
CA MET A 309 -3.16 -11.31 1.42
C MET A 309 -4.60 -10.81 1.60
N ALA A 310 -5.56 -11.71 1.88
CA ALA A 310 -6.96 -11.35 2.10
C ALA A 310 -7.17 -10.50 3.37
N ARG A 311 -6.25 -10.56 4.35
CA ARG A 311 -6.31 -9.75 5.59
C ARG A 311 -6.47 -8.26 5.29
N TYR A 312 -5.78 -7.77 4.27
CA TYR A 312 -5.78 -6.36 3.86
C TYR A 312 -7.09 -5.89 3.19
N ARG A 313 -8.04 -6.80 2.96
CA ARG A 313 -9.41 -6.45 2.52
C ARG A 313 -10.47 -6.67 3.58
N THR A 314 -10.10 -7.15 4.76
CA THR A 314 -11.05 -7.34 5.87
C THR A 314 -11.58 -6.01 6.37
N ASP A 315 -12.82 -6.00 6.86
CA ASP A 315 -13.41 -4.81 7.47
C ASP A 315 -12.66 -4.40 8.74
N THR A 316 -12.07 -5.36 9.46
CA THR A 316 -11.21 -5.09 10.61
C THR A 316 -9.96 -4.30 10.23
N TYR A 317 -9.22 -4.74 9.20
CA TYR A 317 -8.07 -3.98 8.69
C TYR A 317 -8.49 -2.59 8.21
N ARG A 318 -9.59 -2.49 7.47
CA ARG A 318 -10.10 -1.19 6.99
C ARG A 318 -10.45 -0.25 8.13
N ALA A 319 -11.15 -0.75 9.15
CA ALA A 319 -11.54 0.05 10.31
C ALA A 319 -10.33 0.54 11.12
N LEU A 320 -9.32 -0.32 11.31
CA LEU A 320 -8.17 0.00 12.16
C LEU A 320 -7.07 0.80 11.44
N CYS A 321 -6.78 0.45 10.18
CA CYS A 321 -5.59 0.90 9.46
C CYS A 321 -5.91 1.80 8.26
N CYS A 322 -7.16 1.82 7.79
CA CYS A 322 -7.58 2.64 6.66
C CYS A 322 -8.35 3.90 7.05
N GLY A 323 -8.60 4.15 8.34
CA GLY A 323 -9.30 5.34 8.80
C GLY A 323 -8.66 6.64 8.29
N ALA A 324 -9.48 7.65 8.02
CA ALA A 324 -9.01 9.01 7.76
C ALA A 324 -8.39 9.60 9.03
N ALA A 325 -7.46 10.54 8.88
CA ALA A 325 -7.06 11.37 10.01
C ALA A 325 -8.28 12.16 10.50
N ASN A 326 -8.42 12.37 11.81
CA ASN A 326 -9.51 13.17 12.40
C ASN A 326 -9.31 14.69 12.18
N SER A 327 -8.75 15.06 11.03
CA SER A 327 -8.29 16.40 10.71
C SER A 327 -8.76 16.79 9.32
N LEU A 328 -9.10 18.08 9.15
CA LEU A 328 -9.39 18.65 7.83
C LEU A 328 -8.11 18.88 7.00
N ASN A 329 -6.94 18.80 7.63
CA ASN A 329 -5.66 18.90 6.95
C ASN A 329 -5.35 17.58 6.24
N CYS A 330 -5.36 17.60 4.89
CA CYS A 330 -5.09 16.42 4.06
C CYS A 330 -3.64 15.89 4.17
N TRP A 331 -2.75 16.66 4.81
CA TRP A 331 -1.37 16.28 5.07
C TRP A 331 -1.12 15.86 6.53
N ASP A 332 -2.16 15.77 7.37
CA ASP A 332 -1.98 15.47 8.79
C ASP A 332 -1.57 14.00 9.03
N PHE A 333 -0.66 13.80 9.98
CA PHE A 333 -0.15 12.46 10.27
C PHE A 333 -1.18 11.63 11.03
N ASN A 334 -1.63 10.53 10.44
CA ASN A 334 -2.58 9.64 11.08
C ASN A 334 -1.87 8.70 12.07
N TYR A 335 -1.67 9.18 13.30
CA TYR A 335 -1.06 8.42 14.40
C TYR A 335 -1.78 7.11 14.70
N THR A 336 -3.12 7.12 14.68
CA THR A 336 -3.93 5.94 14.98
C THR A 336 -3.72 4.86 13.92
N ALA A 337 -3.82 5.21 12.64
CA ALA A 337 -3.60 4.26 11.56
C ALA A 337 -2.16 3.73 11.53
N SER A 338 -1.14 4.59 11.73
CA SER A 338 0.27 4.17 11.81
C SER A 338 0.49 3.19 12.97
N THR A 339 -0.01 3.52 14.17
CA THR A 339 0.14 2.67 15.36
C THR A 339 -0.59 1.34 15.21
N ASN A 340 -1.82 1.36 14.71
CA ASN A 340 -2.61 0.16 14.48
C ASN A 340 -1.92 -0.75 13.46
N TYR A 341 -1.54 -0.20 12.30
CA TYR A 341 -0.85 -0.95 11.25
C TYR A 341 0.41 -1.65 11.77
N TYR A 342 1.28 -0.90 12.47
CA TYR A 342 2.49 -1.48 13.06
C TYR A 342 2.16 -2.57 14.10
N SER A 343 1.14 -2.35 14.94
CA SER A 343 0.81 -3.28 16.01
C SER A 343 0.13 -4.57 15.54
N THR A 344 -0.67 -4.51 14.45
CA THR A 344 -1.52 -5.62 14.00
C THR A 344 -1.05 -6.30 12.71
N GLU A 345 -0.38 -5.57 11.80
CA GLU A 345 0.00 -6.10 10.48
C GLU A 345 1.50 -6.30 10.28
N VAL A 346 2.35 -5.75 11.16
CA VAL A 346 3.81 -5.97 11.14
C VAL A 346 4.19 -6.95 12.24
N PHE A 347 4.71 -8.11 11.88
CA PHE A 347 4.92 -9.20 12.85
C PHE A 347 6.37 -9.35 13.29
N VAL A 348 7.29 -9.37 12.32
CA VAL A 348 8.73 -9.53 12.58
C VAL A 348 9.57 -8.47 11.86
N PHE A 349 9.09 -7.90 10.76
CA PHE A 349 9.92 -6.99 9.98
C PHE A 349 10.32 -5.74 10.77
N ARG A 350 11.62 -5.63 11.08
CA ARG A 350 12.21 -4.54 11.89
C ARG A 350 11.50 -4.33 13.25
N ARG A 351 10.98 -5.39 13.85
CA ARG A 351 10.51 -5.40 15.24
C ARG A 351 11.59 -5.99 16.13
N ASP A 352 11.80 -5.48 17.33
CA ASP A 352 12.70 -6.07 18.32
C ASP A 352 12.11 -7.34 18.95
N ILE A 353 10.80 -7.33 19.19
CA ILE A 353 10.04 -8.37 19.86
C ILE A 353 8.80 -8.71 19.03
N ALA A 354 8.67 -9.98 18.68
CA ALA A 354 7.46 -10.55 18.09
C ALA A 354 6.53 -11.07 19.18
N ARG A 355 5.23 -10.83 19.04
CA ARG A 355 4.19 -11.48 19.85
C ARG A 355 3.68 -12.69 19.05
N VAL A 356 4.17 -13.87 19.39
CA VAL A 356 3.90 -15.11 18.66
C VAL A 356 2.66 -15.78 19.23
N PRO A 357 1.56 -15.92 18.46
CA PRO A 357 0.37 -16.65 18.93
C PRO A 357 0.73 -18.08 19.35
N ARG A 358 0.01 -18.62 20.33
CA ARG A 358 0.22 -19.95 20.90
C ARG A 358 0.47 -21.03 19.84
N ASP A 359 -0.45 -21.19 18.91
CA ASP A 359 -0.40 -22.26 17.91
C ASP A 359 0.79 -22.11 16.96
N LEU A 360 1.11 -20.85 16.61
CA LEU A 360 2.28 -20.55 15.79
C LEU A 360 3.57 -20.85 16.56
N PHE A 361 3.69 -20.40 17.82
CA PHE A 361 4.85 -20.69 18.67
C PHE A 361 5.06 -22.20 18.81
N ASN A 362 3.98 -22.94 19.07
CA ASN A 362 4.02 -24.39 19.20
C ASN A 362 4.42 -25.06 17.89
N THR A 363 4.02 -24.52 16.73
CA THR A 363 4.49 -24.99 15.42
C THR A 363 6.01 -24.78 15.29
N TYR A 364 6.50 -23.58 15.63
CA TYR A 364 7.93 -23.28 15.62
C TYR A 364 8.73 -24.22 16.55
N SER A 365 8.26 -24.46 17.78
CA SER A 365 8.89 -25.38 18.73
C SER A 365 8.87 -26.83 18.24
N LYS A 366 7.72 -27.31 17.76
CA LYS A 366 7.55 -28.69 17.25
C LYS A 366 8.32 -28.97 15.97
N GLU A 367 8.80 -27.96 15.27
CA GLU A 367 9.65 -28.09 14.09
C GLU A 367 11.12 -27.79 14.41
N GLY A 368 11.48 -27.59 15.69
CA GLY A 368 12.85 -27.33 16.11
C GLY A 368 13.35 -25.95 15.70
N LEU A 369 12.50 -25.11 15.13
CA LEU A 369 12.91 -23.85 14.52
C LEU A 369 13.41 -22.82 15.55
N LEU A 370 13.08 -23.00 16.83
CA LEU A 370 13.56 -22.13 17.93
C LEU A 370 14.77 -22.69 18.68
N ASP A 371 15.21 -23.90 18.34
CA ASP A 371 16.36 -24.56 18.94
C ASP A 371 17.63 -24.20 18.17
N GLU A 372 18.62 -23.62 18.85
CA GLU A 372 19.90 -23.23 18.23
C GLU A 372 20.79 -24.42 17.86
N SER A 373 20.53 -25.59 18.45
CA SER A 373 21.25 -26.84 18.15
C SER A 373 20.61 -27.63 17.00
N HIS A 374 19.34 -27.34 16.67
CA HIS A 374 18.62 -28.03 15.61
C HIS A 374 19.07 -27.55 14.22
N VAL A 375 19.19 -28.48 13.26
CA VAL A 375 19.45 -28.20 11.85
C VAL A 375 18.15 -28.34 11.05
N ILE A 376 17.72 -27.28 10.38
CA ILE A 376 16.46 -27.23 9.62
C ILE A 376 16.42 -28.37 8.58
N GLY A 377 15.32 -29.13 8.59
CA GLY A 377 15.09 -30.24 7.66
C GLY A 377 15.53 -31.61 8.18
N ASN A 378 16.28 -31.66 9.29
CA ASN A 378 16.51 -32.91 10.00
C ASN A 378 15.27 -33.28 10.84
N PRO A 379 14.98 -34.57 11.04
CA PRO A 379 13.97 -34.97 12.00
C PRO A 379 14.38 -34.52 13.41
N LEU A 380 13.42 -34.03 14.19
CA LEU A 380 13.67 -33.76 15.60
C LEU A 380 13.94 -35.07 16.33
N ILE A 381 15.10 -35.15 16.97
CA ILE A 381 15.45 -36.28 17.83
C ILE A 381 14.82 -36.01 19.20
N ILE A 382 13.52 -36.32 19.32
CA ILE A 382 12.82 -36.24 20.60
C ILE A 382 13.23 -37.47 21.41
N GLY A 383 14.13 -37.30 22.39
CA GLY A 383 14.49 -38.34 23.35
C GLY A 383 15.87 -38.98 23.21
N GLN A 384 16.80 -38.41 22.45
CA GLN A 384 18.22 -38.56 22.84
C GLN A 384 18.45 -37.59 23.97
N ALA A 385 18.23 -38.06 25.20
CA ALA A 385 18.78 -37.42 26.37
C ALA A 385 20.31 -37.43 26.20
N ASP A 386 20.88 -36.34 25.69
CA ASP A 386 22.04 -35.81 26.39
C ASP A 386 21.55 -35.60 27.83
N GLU A 387 22.29 -36.12 28.81
CA GLU A 387 21.93 -36.04 30.24
C GLU A 387 21.76 -34.58 30.74
N ASP A 388 22.05 -33.59 29.89
CA ASP A 388 21.86 -32.15 30.10
C ASP A 388 20.64 -31.52 29.38
N TYR A 389 19.85 -32.27 28.60
CA TYR A 389 18.66 -31.74 27.92
C TYR A 389 17.41 -31.88 28.79
N ASP A 390 17.28 -30.97 29.76
CA ASP A 390 16.09 -30.84 30.59
C ASP A 390 14.89 -30.31 29.78
N GLU A 391 13.86 -31.14 29.74
CA GLU A 391 12.48 -30.90 29.35
C GLU A 391 12.07 -30.93 27.85
N PRO A 392 10.96 -31.61 27.52
CA PRO A 392 10.35 -31.53 26.20
C PRO A 392 9.95 -30.08 25.91
N PHE A 393 10.27 -29.58 24.71
CA PHE A 393 9.91 -28.24 24.23
C PHE A 393 8.64 -27.69 24.88
N GLU A 394 8.78 -26.69 25.75
CA GLU A 394 7.64 -26.11 26.46
C GLU A 394 6.65 -25.50 25.46
N VAL A 395 5.64 -26.29 25.12
CA VAL A 395 4.43 -25.86 24.45
C VAL A 395 3.80 -24.81 25.36
N THR A 396 3.70 -23.58 24.87
CA THR A 396 3.18 -22.50 25.70
C THR A 396 1.68 -22.71 25.95
N THR A 397 1.26 -22.55 27.21
CA THR A 397 -0.16 -22.50 27.60
C THR A 397 -0.73 -21.09 27.58
N LEU A 398 0.10 -20.08 27.33
CA LEU A 398 -0.30 -18.69 27.18
C LEU A 398 -0.85 -18.44 25.77
N ASP A 399 -1.73 -17.44 25.62
CA ASP A 399 -2.29 -17.06 24.31
C ASP A 399 -1.23 -16.58 23.30
N PHE A 400 -0.12 -16.04 23.81
CA PHE A 400 1.04 -15.68 23.01
C PHE A 400 2.33 -15.75 23.84
N LYS A 401 3.47 -15.87 23.16
CA LYS A 401 4.81 -15.75 23.73
C LYS A 401 5.55 -14.58 23.07
N LYS A 402 6.29 -13.81 23.87
CA LYS A 402 7.16 -12.74 23.35
C LYS A 402 8.51 -13.36 22.98
N VAL A 403 8.93 -13.19 21.73
CA VAL A 403 10.18 -13.76 21.22
C VAL A 403 11.01 -12.65 20.59
N ARG A 404 12.31 -12.62 20.90
CA ARG A 404 13.24 -11.67 20.29
C ARG A 404 13.35 -11.95 18.80
N VAL A 405 13.20 -10.93 17.99
CA VAL A 405 13.48 -11.01 16.55
C VAL A 405 14.96 -10.77 16.35
N ILE A 406 15.57 -11.57 15.48
CA ILE A 406 16.96 -11.39 15.05
C ILE A 406 16.98 -10.98 13.59
N ARG A 407 18.09 -10.38 13.19
CA ARG A 407 18.36 -10.07 11.79
C ARG A 407 19.55 -10.89 11.30
N ARG A 408 19.33 -11.80 10.35
CA ARG A 408 20.40 -12.53 9.65
C ARG A 408 20.53 -11.98 8.24
N GLY A 409 21.54 -11.13 8.02
CA GLY A 409 21.73 -10.39 6.77
C GLY A 409 20.60 -9.40 6.45
N LYS A 410 19.75 -9.73 5.47
CA LYS A 410 18.56 -8.92 5.13
C LYS A 410 17.27 -9.45 5.76
N TYR A 411 17.33 -10.59 6.44
CA TYR A 411 16.15 -11.30 6.92
C TYR A 411 15.85 -11.01 8.38
N TYR A 412 14.60 -10.67 8.68
CA TYR A 412 14.08 -10.58 10.06
C TYR A 412 13.33 -11.88 10.38
N THR A 413 13.70 -12.54 11.48
CA THR A 413 13.11 -13.83 11.85
C THR A 413 13.19 -14.09 13.36
N ILE A 414 12.34 -15.00 13.85
CA ILE A 414 12.47 -15.57 15.19
C ILE A 414 13.15 -16.95 15.20
N ILE A 415 13.42 -17.50 14.01
CA ILE A 415 14.05 -18.81 13.85
C ILE A 415 15.49 -18.73 14.35
N ARG A 416 15.87 -19.73 15.13
CA ARG A 416 17.19 -19.89 15.76
C ARG A 416 17.96 -21.08 15.21
N ALA A 417 17.24 -22.09 14.71
CA ALA A 417 17.80 -23.26 14.08
C ALA A 417 18.89 -22.92 13.04
N GLN A 418 19.85 -23.83 12.97
CA GLN A 418 20.96 -23.81 12.02
C GLN A 418 20.44 -24.20 10.65
N VAL A 419 21.01 -23.60 9.62
CA VAL A 419 20.78 -24.07 8.26
C VAL A 419 21.65 -25.31 7.99
N PRO A 420 21.26 -26.20 7.06
CA PRO A 420 22.13 -27.29 6.62
C PRO A 420 23.47 -26.77 6.05
N GLU A 421 24.58 -27.41 6.43
CA GLU A 421 25.93 -27.07 5.94
C GLU A 421 26.16 -27.42 4.46
N ASP A 422 25.37 -28.32 3.88
CA ASP A 422 25.55 -28.78 2.50
C ASP A 422 25.14 -27.71 1.46
N ASP A 423 26.10 -26.84 1.17
CA ASP A 423 26.04 -25.74 0.19
C ASP A 423 25.90 -26.24 -1.26
N THR A 424 26.12 -27.54 -1.52
CA THR A 424 26.22 -28.11 -2.88
C THR A 424 24.90 -28.64 -3.42
N LYS A 425 24.01 -29.20 -2.57
CA LYS A 425 22.71 -29.75 -3.00
C LYS A 425 21.55 -28.78 -2.93
N TRP A 426 21.62 -27.78 -2.05
CA TRP A 426 20.45 -26.96 -1.71
C TRP A 426 20.54 -25.52 -2.21
N GLY A 427 21.66 -25.13 -2.83
CA GLY A 427 21.98 -23.72 -3.09
C GLY A 427 22.28 -22.99 -1.79
N ARG A 428 23.01 -21.86 -1.85
CA ARG A 428 23.50 -21.19 -0.64
C ARG A 428 22.39 -20.78 0.32
N TRP A 429 22.10 -21.64 1.30
CA TRP A 429 21.35 -21.26 2.49
C TRP A 429 22.11 -20.09 3.08
N ARG A 430 21.46 -18.93 3.15
CA ARG A 430 22.12 -17.71 3.61
C ARG A 430 22.00 -17.63 5.12
N ASP A 431 22.77 -18.44 5.83
CA ASP A 431 22.98 -18.21 7.25
C ASP A 431 24.08 -17.17 7.41
N LEU A 432 23.62 -15.98 7.76
CA LEU A 432 24.47 -14.83 7.95
C LEU A 432 24.48 -14.53 9.44
N PRO A 433 25.61 -14.02 9.97
CA PRO A 433 25.71 -13.69 11.38
C PRO A 433 24.56 -12.76 11.79
N GLU A 434 24.13 -12.91 13.05
CA GLU A 434 23.17 -12.00 13.64
C GLU A 434 23.70 -10.56 13.58
N GLN A 435 22.86 -9.64 13.13
CA GLN A 435 23.16 -8.23 13.01
C GLN A 435 22.27 -7.43 13.95
N GLU A 436 22.86 -6.42 14.58
CA GLU A 436 22.07 -5.42 15.28
C GLU A 436 21.18 -4.64 14.30
N PHE A 437 19.98 -4.32 14.76
CA PHE A 437 19.08 -3.43 14.05
C PHE A 437 18.26 -2.61 15.06
N LYS A 438 17.77 -1.46 14.59
CA LYS A 438 16.87 -0.61 15.37
C LYS A 438 15.42 -0.98 15.05
N ASP A 439 14.62 -1.11 16.11
CA ASP A 439 13.18 -1.25 15.98
C ASP A 439 12.61 -0.09 15.17
N MET A 440 11.70 -0.39 14.26
CA MET A 440 11.09 0.58 13.37
C MET A 440 10.39 1.73 14.10
N THR A 441 9.77 1.47 15.26
CA THR A 441 9.08 2.48 16.07
C THR A 441 10.03 3.58 16.56
N THR A 442 11.33 3.28 16.62
CA THR A 442 12.35 4.22 17.07
C THR A 442 12.92 5.09 15.94
N LYS A 443 12.52 4.87 14.67
CA LYS A 443 13.10 5.55 13.50
C LYS A 443 12.60 6.98 13.23
N GLY A 444 11.80 7.56 14.12
CA GLY A 444 11.40 8.97 14.07
C GLY A 444 10.58 9.34 12.82
N LYS A 445 11.16 10.16 11.93
CA LYS A 445 10.54 10.72 10.70
C LYS A 445 11.06 10.11 9.40
N THR A 446 11.82 9.01 9.46
CA THR A 446 12.20 8.27 8.24
C THR A 446 10.97 7.56 7.69
N THR A 447 10.71 7.66 6.39
CA THR A 447 9.60 6.92 5.73
C THR A 447 9.74 5.42 5.99
N THR A 448 8.70 4.80 6.55
CA THR A 448 8.70 3.38 6.93
C THR A 448 7.69 2.56 6.11
N ILE A 449 6.90 1.69 6.75
CA ILE A 449 5.88 0.85 6.12
C ILE A 449 4.52 1.18 6.72
N GLY A 450 3.47 1.09 5.91
CA GLY A 450 2.11 1.36 6.36
C GLY A 450 1.50 2.61 5.74
N THR A 451 0.20 2.69 5.95
CA THR A 451 -0.73 3.55 5.21
C THR A 451 -0.61 5.05 5.52
N ALA A 452 0.10 5.41 6.59
CA ALA A 452 0.31 6.79 7.03
C ALA A 452 1.77 7.26 6.92
N GLU A 453 2.67 6.41 6.41
CA GLU A 453 4.13 6.62 6.44
C GLU A 453 4.68 7.26 5.15
N PHE A 454 3.87 8.10 4.49
CA PHE A 454 4.28 8.88 3.32
C PHE A 454 4.96 10.19 3.74
N ARG A 455 5.95 10.65 2.97
CA ARG A 455 6.83 11.74 3.40
C ARG A 455 6.07 13.02 3.71
N GLU A 456 5.16 13.42 2.83
CA GLU A 456 4.39 14.66 2.93
C GLU A 456 3.54 14.70 4.21
N VAL A 457 3.07 13.52 4.64
CA VAL A 457 2.29 13.33 5.86
C VAL A 457 3.21 13.18 7.09
N LEU A 458 4.34 12.48 6.95
CA LEU A 458 5.36 12.32 8.00
C LEU A 458 6.04 13.63 8.38
N ASP A 459 6.18 14.57 7.46
CA ASP A 459 6.69 15.90 7.78
C ASP A 459 5.74 16.64 8.76
N ASN A 460 4.46 16.28 8.82
CA ASN A 460 3.50 16.75 9.83
C ASN A 460 3.51 15.94 11.13
N LYS A 461 4.28 14.87 11.23
CA LYS A 461 4.49 14.17 12.51
C LYS A 461 5.21 15.12 13.48
N VAL A 462 4.55 15.41 14.60
CA VAL A 462 5.10 16.21 15.69
C VAL A 462 6.37 15.53 16.21
N ASP A 463 7.42 16.32 16.41
CA ASP A 463 8.64 15.81 17.01
C ASP A 463 8.43 15.50 18.49
N PHE A 464 8.49 14.22 18.85
CA PHE A 464 8.29 13.79 20.22
C PHE A 464 9.31 14.37 21.19
N GLN A 465 10.54 14.68 20.75
CA GLN A 465 11.54 15.34 21.60
C GLN A 465 11.11 16.77 21.95
N VAL A 466 10.43 17.45 21.02
CA VAL A 466 9.85 18.78 21.26
C VAL A 466 8.63 18.67 22.18
N VAL A 467 7.78 17.66 22.01
CA VAL A 467 6.65 17.42 22.95
C VAL A 467 7.15 17.11 24.36
N LEU A 468 8.22 16.31 24.49
CA LEU A 468 8.83 16.02 25.78
C LEU A 468 9.45 17.26 26.43
N SER A 469 10.05 18.17 25.66
CA SER A 469 10.59 19.43 26.18
C SER A 469 9.52 20.45 26.55
N ILE A 470 8.33 20.37 25.92
CA ILE A 470 7.17 21.21 26.24
C ILE A 470 6.40 20.70 27.48
N LYS A 471 6.70 19.51 28.01
CA LYS A 471 6.06 19.02 29.25
C LYS A 471 6.43 19.89 30.45
N GLY A 472 5.59 20.90 30.69
CA GLY A 472 5.31 21.41 32.02
C GLY A 472 4.97 20.25 32.97
N LYS A 473 5.33 20.43 34.25
CA LYS A 473 5.15 19.47 35.34
C LYS A 473 3.83 18.72 35.20
N ALA A 474 3.90 17.38 35.21
CA ALA A 474 2.73 16.51 35.16
C ALA A 474 1.67 16.98 36.17
N GLY A 475 0.59 17.58 35.68
CA GLY A 475 -0.57 17.88 36.50
C GLY A 475 -1.13 16.57 37.02
N ARG A 476 -1.14 16.40 38.35
CA ARG A 476 -1.78 15.28 39.04
C ARG A 476 -3.19 15.08 38.45
N PRO A 477 -3.54 13.90 37.90
CA PRO A 477 -4.89 13.69 37.40
C PRO A 477 -5.87 13.94 38.55
N LYS A 478 -6.81 14.88 38.35
CA LYS A 478 -7.94 15.06 39.28
C LYS A 478 -8.63 13.71 39.38
N LYS A 479 -8.76 13.20 40.60
CA LYS A 479 -9.61 12.03 40.89
C LYS A 479 -11.01 12.35 40.38
N VAL A 480 -11.38 11.76 39.24
CA VAL A 480 -12.77 11.70 38.83
C VAL A 480 -13.42 10.71 39.78
N LEU A 481 -14.29 11.21 40.67
CA LEU A 481 -15.20 10.41 41.46
C LEU A 481 -16.10 9.64 40.49
N PHE A 482 -15.85 8.34 40.34
CA PHE A 482 -16.80 7.43 39.71
C PHE A 482 -18.01 7.32 40.65
N SER A 483 -19.07 8.06 40.35
CA SER A 483 -20.41 7.69 40.83
C SER A 483 -20.84 6.46 40.03
N CYS A 484 -20.93 5.32 40.72
CA CYS A 484 -21.50 4.09 40.20
C CYS A 484 -22.91 4.35 39.62
N PHE A 485 -23.06 4.25 38.31
CA PHE A 485 -24.30 3.82 37.69
C PHE A 485 -23.99 2.58 36.86
N SER A 486 -24.36 1.43 37.44
CA SER A 486 -24.41 0.16 36.73
C SER A 486 -25.46 0.26 35.62
N PHE A 487 -25.03 0.34 34.37
CA PHE A 487 -25.89 -0.01 33.24
C PHE A 487 -25.57 -1.43 32.81
N SER A 488 -26.51 -2.33 33.08
CA SER A 488 -26.49 -3.72 32.63
C SER A 488 -26.57 -3.75 31.10
N LEU A 489 -25.79 -4.65 30.50
CA LEU A 489 -25.65 -4.92 29.07
C LEU A 489 -26.91 -5.58 28.46
N SER A 490 -28.07 -5.52 29.13
CA SER A 490 -29.30 -6.23 28.75
C SER A 490 -30.30 -5.41 27.93
N TYR A 491 -30.03 -4.12 27.66
CA TYR A 491 -31.01 -3.22 27.01
C TYR A 491 -30.73 -2.85 25.55
N LEU A 492 -29.66 -3.37 24.92
CA LEU A 492 -29.36 -3.12 23.50
C LEU A 492 -29.65 -4.30 22.55
N ILE A 493 -30.21 -5.40 23.07
CA ILE A 493 -30.62 -6.58 22.28
C ILE A 493 -32.14 -6.64 22.05
N ALA A 494 -32.93 -5.79 22.74
CA ALA A 494 -34.39 -5.79 22.66
C ALA A 494 -35.01 -4.78 21.66
N LEU A 495 -34.22 -4.16 20.78
CA LEU A 495 -34.72 -3.17 19.80
C LEU A 495 -34.43 -3.52 18.33
N VAL A 496 -33.93 -4.72 18.03
CA VAL A 496 -33.66 -5.17 16.65
C VAL A 496 -34.36 -6.49 16.28
N LEU A 497 -35.02 -7.16 17.23
CA LEU A 497 -35.77 -8.38 16.96
C LEU A 497 -37.14 -8.35 17.65
N GLY A 498 -38.16 -7.88 16.92
CA GLY A 498 -39.57 -7.85 17.30
C GLY A 498 -40.43 -7.91 16.04
N SER A 499 -40.81 -9.13 15.70
CA SER A 499 -41.55 -9.62 14.54
C SER A 499 -43.08 -9.50 14.66
N HIS A 500 -43.77 -9.32 13.53
CA HIS A 500 -45.11 -9.81 13.14
C HIS A 500 -45.19 -9.61 11.61
N TRP A 501 -45.35 -10.57 10.68
CA TRP A 501 -46.17 -11.79 10.48
C TRP A 501 -47.68 -11.58 10.51
N GLU A 502 -48.32 -11.60 9.33
CA GLU A 502 -49.51 -12.37 8.92
C GLU A 502 -49.87 -12.00 7.45
N ALA A 503 -49.75 -12.92 6.49
CA ALA A 503 -50.67 -14.01 6.13
C ALA A 503 -51.80 -13.54 5.18
N TRP A 504 -51.70 -13.95 3.92
CA TRP A 504 -52.81 -13.98 2.96
C TRP A 504 -53.06 -15.43 2.55
N GLY A 505 -54.33 -15.80 2.50
CA GLY A 505 -54.90 -16.96 1.80
C GLY A 505 -56.41 -16.98 2.04
N PRO A 506 -57.20 -17.81 1.33
CA PRO A 506 -57.03 -18.46 0.02
C PRO A 506 -58.30 -18.31 -0.89
N GLN A 507 -58.40 -19.15 -1.94
CA GLN A 507 -59.53 -19.43 -2.89
C GLN A 507 -59.58 -18.55 -4.16
N GLU A 508 -59.90 -19.03 -5.38
CA GLU A 508 -60.27 -20.34 -5.95
C GLU A 508 -60.06 -20.27 -7.49
N ALA A 509 -59.99 -21.42 -8.16
CA ALA A 509 -59.88 -21.58 -9.63
C ALA A 509 -61.22 -21.26 -10.35
N PRO A 510 -61.28 -21.21 -11.70
CA PRO A 510 -61.02 -22.35 -12.60
C PRO A 510 -59.78 -22.23 -13.48
#